data_AF-A0A2V2LBT0-F1
#
_entry.id   AF-A0A2V2LBT0-F1
#
_cell.length_a   1.000
_cell.length_b   1.000
_cell.length_c   1.000
_cell.angle_alpha   90.00
_cell.angle_beta   90.00
_cell.angle_gamma   90.00
#
_symmetry.space_group_name_H-M   'P 1'
#
loop_
_entity.id
_entity.type
_entity.pdbx_description
1 polymer ?
#
loop_
_entity_poly.entity_id
_entity_poly.type
_entity_poly.pdbx_seq_one_letter_code
_entity_poly.pdbx_strand_id
1 'polypeptide(L)'
;MSLSECHAQGRDSVPHDTAKKLRFGEASLQSSYAEGGKLEMELLDDIDVLEREFDTLVAHVTRDCAEIATELARPLPCDSARIIACQRRITGYVRDVSALLPKLNIAESRLAAEARARAEAEGGRPLLPPRWYTLRMRADRLRSDMNQWHEIQALIAQQAPPTPQPLYWASDGRPAAAVTQADVSDTLFNSLHKLLNPQSQDAAAYDHGCYPDIGLSNSVFLEHAHAAYRAFLAQRRRHGARFLDVGCGAGLKVVSAVEFFERADGIEFDVGYADTAKALFDAMGLGQCHVMQADALTFEAYGDYDVIYFYRPMRDEAAMRALEARIVEQARPGTLLIAAYGGFAARHADLGCGRLDGHVYVAGANEAQANELRNAAEHIGVSVRRRETKLQGLWEPLLAASHANGYGIRRVTPIRV
;
A
#
# COMPACT_ATOMS: atom_id res chain seq x y z
N MET A 1 36.02 -31.93 31.60
CA MET A 1 35.51 -33.13 32.29
C MET A 1 35.85 -34.33 31.44
N SER A 2 36.86 -35.05 31.88
CA SER A 2 37.38 -36.30 31.33
C SER A 2 36.69 -37.44 32.06
N LEU A 3 36.12 -38.38 31.32
CA LEU A 3 35.81 -39.74 31.73
C LEU A 3 35.78 -40.57 30.44
N SER A 4 36.22 -41.82 30.36
CA SER A 4 37.07 -42.70 31.15
C SER A 4 37.03 -44.00 30.35
N GLU A 5 38.18 -44.58 30.09
CA GLU A 5 38.35 -45.88 29.45
C GLU A 5 37.63 -47.00 30.23
N CYS A 6 37.18 -48.04 29.52
CA CYS A 6 37.03 -49.36 30.10
C CYS A 6 37.28 -50.44 29.03
N HIS A 7 38.36 -51.20 29.23
CA HIS A 7 38.71 -52.44 28.56
C HIS A 7 37.70 -53.56 28.86
N ALA A 8 37.48 -54.48 27.91
CA ALA A 8 37.53 -55.92 28.19
C ALA A 8 37.61 -56.74 26.90
N GLN A 9 38.53 -57.70 26.93
CA GLN A 9 38.81 -58.71 25.92
C GLN A 9 37.74 -59.82 25.94
N GLY A 10 37.43 -60.37 24.77
CA GLY A 10 36.69 -61.62 24.63
C GLY A 10 37.00 -62.24 23.28
N ARG A 11 37.95 -63.18 23.26
CA ARG A 11 38.19 -64.07 22.12
C ARG A 11 37.23 -65.25 22.26
N ASP A 12 36.32 -65.40 21.32
CA ASP A 12 35.63 -66.66 21.07
C ASP A 12 35.77 -67.04 19.60
N SER A 13 36.37 -68.21 19.42
CA SER A 13 36.54 -68.93 18.17
C SER A 13 35.18 -69.45 17.67
N VAL A 14 34.75 -68.97 16.50
CA VAL A 14 33.53 -69.45 15.83
C VAL A 14 33.91 -70.54 14.80
N PRO A 15 33.14 -71.63 14.67
CA PRO A 15 33.46 -72.74 13.78
C PRO A 15 33.29 -72.37 12.30
N HIS A 16 34.27 -72.75 11.49
CA HIS A 16 34.15 -72.91 10.04
C HIS A 16 33.15 -74.02 9.72
N ASP A 17 31.87 -73.69 9.48
CA ASP A 17 31.02 -74.46 8.55
C ASP A 17 29.72 -73.72 8.19
N THR A 18 29.72 -72.86 7.16
CA THR A 18 28.47 -72.40 6.50
C THR A 18 28.69 -71.81 5.11
N ALA A 19 29.56 -72.41 4.28
CA ALA A 19 29.87 -71.87 2.94
C ALA A 19 28.89 -72.31 1.82
N LYS A 20 27.71 -72.88 2.12
CA LYS A 20 26.78 -73.37 1.08
C LYS A 20 25.30 -72.98 1.21
N LYS A 21 24.94 -72.07 2.12
CA LYS A 21 23.56 -71.55 2.26
C LYS A 21 23.39 -70.02 2.13
N LEU A 22 24.43 -69.30 1.72
CA LEU A 22 24.37 -67.84 1.52
C LEU A 22 23.98 -67.40 0.10
N ARG A 23 23.96 -68.30 -0.90
CA ARG A 23 23.68 -67.92 -2.30
C ARG A 23 22.20 -67.82 -2.68
N PHE A 24 21.27 -68.17 -1.79
CA PHE A 24 19.81 -68.01 -2.04
C PHE A 24 19.19 -66.80 -1.32
N GLY A 25 19.93 -66.12 -0.43
CA GLY A 25 19.47 -64.88 0.23
C GLY A 25 19.93 -63.59 -0.46
N GLU A 26 21.09 -63.60 -1.14
CA GLU A 26 21.63 -62.42 -1.82
C GLU A 26 20.80 -61.99 -3.04
N ALA A 27 20.22 -62.93 -3.79
CA ALA A 27 19.36 -62.61 -4.94
C ALA A 27 18.03 -61.96 -4.51
N SER A 28 17.48 -62.34 -3.34
CA SER A 28 16.24 -61.76 -2.82
C SER A 28 16.45 -60.35 -2.28
N LEU A 29 17.60 -60.06 -1.67
CA LEU A 29 17.94 -58.73 -1.17
C LEU A 29 18.29 -57.78 -2.33
N GLN A 30 19.03 -58.23 -3.36
CA GLN A 30 19.33 -57.39 -4.52
C GLN A 30 18.08 -57.00 -5.32
N SER A 31 17.07 -57.88 -5.40
CA SER A 31 15.79 -57.56 -6.05
C SER A 31 15.01 -56.48 -5.29
N SER A 32 15.00 -56.50 -3.96
CA SER A 32 14.27 -55.49 -3.17
C SER A 32 14.91 -54.09 -3.25
N TYR A 33 16.24 -54.02 -3.32
CA TYR A 33 16.95 -52.75 -3.53
C TYR A 33 16.71 -52.15 -4.93
N ALA A 34 16.60 -52.99 -5.97
CA ALA A 34 16.32 -52.53 -7.33
C ALA A 34 14.88 -52.01 -7.49
N GLU A 35 13.90 -52.65 -6.86
CA GLU A 35 12.51 -52.20 -6.87
C GLU A 35 12.30 -50.91 -6.08
N GLY A 36 12.95 -50.76 -4.91
CA GLY A 36 12.89 -49.53 -4.13
C GLY A 36 13.44 -48.30 -4.87
N GLY A 37 14.57 -48.46 -5.57
CA GLY A 37 15.16 -47.36 -6.36
C GLY A 37 14.30 -46.93 -7.56
N LYS A 38 13.53 -47.85 -8.15
CA LYS A 38 12.62 -47.53 -9.25
C LYS A 38 11.43 -46.70 -8.77
N LEU A 39 10.83 -47.06 -7.64
CA LEU A 39 9.69 -46.34 -7.07
C LEU A 39 10.07 -44.92 -6.63
N GLU A 40 11.24 -44.76 -6.01
CA GLU A 40 11.76 -43.45 -5.60
C GLU A 40 11.98 -42.53 -6.81
N MET A 41 12.49 -43.08 -7.92
CA MET A 41 12.65 -42.34 -9.18
C MET A 41 11.29 -41.91 -9.77
N GLU A 42 10.29 -42.81 -9.78
CA GLU A 42 8.94 -42.49 -10.25
C GLU A 42 8.27 -41.39 -9.40
N LEU A 43 8.48 -41.37 -8.08
CA LEU A 43 7.93 -40.31 -7.21
C LEU A 43 8.65 -38.97 -7.39
N LEU A 44 9.96 -38.99 -7.65
CA LEU A 44 10.70 -37.77 -8.00
C LEU A 44 10.21 -37.20 -9.35
N ASP A 45 9.91 -38.06 -10.32
CA ASP A 45 9.31 -37.66 -11.59
C ASP A 45 7.92 -37.02 -11.41
N ASP A 46 7.10 -37.54 -10.48
CA ASP A 46 5.80 -36.94 -10.14
C ASP A 46 5.96 -35.52 -9.56
N ILE A 47 6.94 -35.30 -8.66
CA ILE A 47 7.24 -33.97 -8.11
C ILE A 47 7.67 -33.03 -9.24
N ASP A 48 8.54 -33.46 -10.13
CA ASP A 48 9.03 -32.67 -11.27
C ASP A 48 7.89 -32.27 -12.22
N VAL A 49 6.95 -33.18 -12.50
CA VAL A 49 5.76 -32.88 -13.32
C VAL A 49 4.89 -31.83 -12.64
N LEU A 50 4.61 -31.99 -11.35
CA LEU A 50 3.78 -31.05 -10.59
C LEU A 50 4.44 -29.68 -10.45
N GLU A 51 5.76 -29.62 -10.24
CA GLU A 51 6.53 -28.38 -10.22
C GLU A 51 6.44 -27.64 -11.56
N ARG A 52 6.59 -28.35 -12.69
CA ARG A 52 6.46 -27.75 -14.03
C ARG A 52 5.05 -27.24 -14.31
N GLU A 53 4.01 -28.01 -13.98
CA GLU A 53 2.62 -27.57 -14.10
C GLU A 53 2.36 -26.33 -13.24
N PHE A 54 2.81 -26.34 -11.99
CA PHE A 54 2.68 -25.24 -11.05
C PHE A 54 3.40 -23.97 -11.55
N ASP A 55 4.65 -24.08 -11.97
CA ASP A 55 5.47 -22.97 -12.45
C ASP A 55 4.86 -22.33 -13.70
N THR A 56 4.30 -23.16 -14.60
CA THR A 56 3.60 -22.69 -15.79
C THR A 56 2.36 -21.87 -15.42
N LEU A 57 1.54 -22.33 -14.46
CA LEU A 57 0.37 -21.59 -13.99
C LEU A 57 0.75 -20.27 -13.34
N VAL A 58 1.77 -20.26 -12.46
CA VAL A 58 2.27 -19.04 -11.83
C VAL A 58 2.76 -18.05 -12.89
N ALA A 59 3.53 -18.50 -13.88
CA ALA A 59 4.02 -17.65 -14.96
C ALA A 59 2.89 -17.03 -15.78
N HIS A 60 1.86 -17.81 -16.12
CA HIS A 60 0.70 -17.32 -16.86
C HIS A 60 -0.09 -16.27 -16.09
N VAL A 61 -0.40 -16.51 -14.80
CA VAL A 61 -1.14 -15.52 -14.00
C VAL A 61 -0.30 -14.26 -13.79
N THR A 62 1.00 -14.41 -13.53
CA THR A 62 1.92 -13.28 -13.34
C THR A 62 1.95 -12.39 -14.58
N ARG A 63 2.07 -13.00 -15.78
CA ARG A 63 2.06 -12.27 -17.06
C ARG A 63 0.78 -11.47 -17.24
N ASP A 64 -0.39 -12.11 -17.06
CA ASP A 64 -1.68 -11.45 -17.28
C ASP A 64 -1.97 -10.39 -16.20
N CYS A 65 -1.49 -10.58 -14.97
CA CYS A 65 -1.53 -9.58 -13.90
C CYS A 65 -0.68 -8.34 -14.27
N ALA A 66 0.54 -8.55 -14.74
CA ALA A 66 1.43 -7.48 -15.19
C ALA A 66 0.87 -6.74 -16.41
N GLU A 67 0.20 -7.44 -17.32
CA GLU A 67 -0.48 -6.85 -18.48
C GLU A 67 -1.62 -5.92 -18.03
N ILE A 68 -2.50 -6.37 -17.11
CA ILE A 68 -3.54 -5.51 -16.53
C ILE A 68 -2.92 -4.30 -15.83
N ALA A 69 -1.91 -4.51 -14.99
CA ALA A 69 -1.23 -3.42 -14.28
C ALA A 69 -0.64 -2.38 -15.25
N THR A 70 -0.06 -2.84 -16.36
CA THR A 70 0.49 -1.97 -17.41
C THR A 70 -0.60 -1.14 -18.07
N GLU A 71 -1.76 -1.74 -18.39
CA GLU A 71 -2.89 -1.00 -18.97
C GLU A 71 -3.51 0.01 -17.99
N LEU A 72 -3.63 -0.36 -16.71
CA LEU A 72 -4.11 0.55 -15.67
C LEU A 72 -3.16 1.74 -15.43
N ALA A 73 -1.85 1.55 -15.61
CA ALA A 73 -0.88 2.62 -15.42
C ALA A 73 -0.84 3.66 -16.57
N ARG A 74 -1.54 3.40 -17.68
CA ARG A 74 -1.56 4.32 -18.83
C ARG A 74 -2.40 5.58 -18.53
N PRO A 75 -2.09 6.73 -19.17
CA PRO A 75 -3.03 7.84 -19.27
C PRO A 75 -4.34 7.36 -19.89
N LEU A 76 -5.46 7.94 -19.46
CA LEU A 76 -6.77 7.57 -19.97
C LEU A 76 -6.96 8.00 -21.43
N PRO A 77 -7.78 7.28 -22.22
CA PRO A 77 -8.53 6.08 -21.84
C PRO A 77 -7.65 4.80 -21.81
N CYS A 78 -7.95 3.88 -20.89
CA CYS A 78 -7.30 2.56 -20.85
C CYS A 78 -7.97 1.56 -21.80
N ASP A 79 -7.22 0.57 -22.30
CA ASP A 79 -7.76 -0.51 -23.14
C ASP A 79 -8.54 -1.52 -22.29
N SER A 80 -9.82 -1.20 -22.05
CA SER A 80 -10.71 -2.03 -21.23
C SER A 80 -10.95 -3.41 -21.84
N ALA A 81 -10.90 -3.55 -23.17
CA ALA A 81 -11.08 -4.84 -23.83
C ALA A 81 -9.91 -5.78 -23.51
N ARG A 82 -8.68 -5.25 -23.54
CA ARG A 82 -7.48 -5.99 -23.16
C ARG A 82 -7.49 -6.40 -21.69
N ILE A 83 -7.89 -5.51 -20.79
CA ILE A 83 -8.06 -5.82 -19.36
C ILE A 83 -9.07 -6.97 -19.17
N ILE A 84 -10.24 -6.89 -19.80
CA ILE A 84 -11.29 -7.92 -19.71
C ILE A 84 -10.79 -9.27 -20.26
N ALA A 85 -10.03 -9.27 -21.36
CA ALA A 85 -9.44 -10.49 -21.91
C ALA A 85 -8.48 -11.16 -20.91
N CYS A 86 -7.63 -10.39 -20.24
CA CYS A 86 -6.73 -10.89 -19.19
C CYS A 86 -7.52 -11.45 -17.99
N GLN A 87 -8.56 -10.75 -17.52
CA GLN A 87 -9.40 -11.24 -16.41
C GLN A 87 -10.06 -12.58 -16.72
N ARG A 88 -10.51 -12.80 -17.96
CA ARG A 88 -11.09 -14.08 -18.39
C ARG A 88 -10.06 -15.22 -18.34
N ARG A 89 -8.82 -14.96 -18.77
CA ARG A 89 -7.72 -15.94 -18.71
C ARG A 89 -7.36 -16.29 -17.26
N ILE A 90 -7.21 -15.28 -16.40
CA ILE A 90 -6.96 -15.50 -14.96
C ILE A 90 -8.09 -16.31 -14.32
N THR A 91 -9.34 -16.03 -14.66
CA THR A 91 -10.49 -16.82 -14.17
C THR A 91 -10.40 -18.29 -14.62
N GLY A 92 -9.87 -18.56 -15.82
CA GLY A 92 -9.51 -19.91 -16.26
C GLY A 92 -8.44 -20.54 -15.37
N TYR A 93 -7.34 -19.82 -15.13
CA TYR A 93 -6.23 -20.31 -14.30
C TYR A 93 -6.64 -20.60 -12.85
N VAL A 94 -7.61 -19.88 -12.27
CA VAL A 94 -8.16 -20.21 -10.93
C VAL A 94 -8.76 -21.62 -10.91
N ARG A 95 -9.43 -22.04 -12.01
CA ARG A 95 -9.98 -23.39 -12.15
C ARG A 95 -8.86 -24.42 -12.29
N ASP A 96 -7.83 -24.10 -13.08
CA ASP A 96 -6.68 -24.98 -13.29
C ASP A 96 -5.90 -25.20 -11.97
N VAL A 97 -5.69 -24.16 -11.17
CA VAL A 97 -5.11 -24.26 -9.82
C VAL A 97 -5.97 -25.13 -8.91
N SER A 98 -7.30 -24.99 -8.98
CA SER A 98 -8.21 -25.84 -8.20
C SER A 98 -8.12 -27.31 -8.63
N ALA A 99 -7.89 -27.58 -9.91
CA ALA A 99 -7.68 -28.93 -10.44
C ALA A 99 -6.30 -29.52 -10.11
N LEU A 100 -5.30 -28.69 -9.78
CA LEU A 100 -3.97 -29.12 -9.32
C LEU A 100 -3.99 -29.68 -7.89
N LEU A 101 -4.88 -29.17 -7.02
CA LEU A 101 -4.92 -29.57 -5.60
C LEU A 101 -5.18 -31.06 -5.38
N PRO A 102 -6.14 -31.72 -6.07
CA PRO A 102 -6.29 -33.17 -5.98
C PRO A 102 -5.04 -33.93 -6.42
N LYS A 103 -4.33 -33.47 -7.47
CA LYS A 103 -3.09 -34.11 -7.93
C LYS A 103 -2.01 -34.05 -6.85
N LEU A 104 -1.85 -32.88 -6.22
CA LEU A 104 -0.93 -32.70 -5.09
C LEU A 104 -1.28 -33.65 -3.93
N ASN A 105 -2.55 -33.77 -3.55
CA ASN A 105 -2.96 -34.65 -2.45
C ASN A 105 -2.73 -36.14 -2.77
N ILE A 106 -2.88 -36.55 -4.03
CA ILE A 106 -2.58 -37.92 -4.48
C ILE A 106 -1.07 -38.19 -4.38
N ALA A 107 -0.24 -37.27 -4.89
CA ALA A 107 1.21 -37.38 -4.80
C ALA A 107 1.70 -37.41 -3.33
N GLU A 108 1.14 -36.55 -2.48
CA GLU A 108 1.40 -36.54 -1.03
C GLU A 108 1.11 -37.88 -0.38
N SER A 109 -0.04 -38.47 -0.72
CA SER A 109 -0.47 -39.76 -0.17
C SER A 109 0.49 -40.88 -0.56
N ARG A 110 0.97 -40.88 -1.81
CA ARG A 110 1.97 -41.85 -2.30
C ARG A 110 3.32 -41.65 -1.62
N LEU A 111 3.82 -40.42 -1.57
CA LEU A 111 5.08 -40.07 -0.89
C LEU A 111 5.03 -40.43 0.60
N ALA A 112 3.91 -40.18 1.27
CA ALA A 112 3.73 -40.52 2.69
C ALA A 112 3.69 -42.03 2.92
N ALA A 113 3.08 -42.80 2.02
CA ALA A 113 3.09 -44.26 2.09
C ALA A 113 4.51 -44.81 1.95
N GLU A 114 5.28 -44.31 0.98
CA GLU A 114 6.67 -44.74 0.80
C GLU A 114 7.57 -44.32 1.97
N ALA A 115 7.45 -43.08 2.45
CA ALA A 115 8.22 -42.60 3.60
C ALA A 115 7.96 -43.43 4.86
N ARG A 116 6.73 -43.93 5.06
CA ARG A 116 6.40 -44.87 6.14
C ARG A 116 7.07 -46.22 5.93
N ALA A 117 6.96 -46.81 4.75
CA ALA A 117 7.60 -48.09 4.45
C ALA A 117 9.13 -48.03 4.66
N ARG A 118 9.77 -46.94 4.25
CA ARG A 118 11.21 -46.69 4.47
C ARG A 118 11.55 -46.55 5.95
N ALA A 119 10.77 -45.76 6.69
CA ALA A 119 10.96 -45.56 8.13
C ALA A 119 10.78 -46.86 8.94
N GLU A 120 9.84 -47.73 8.53
CA GLU A 120 9.64 -49.06 9.11
C GLU A 120 10.83 -49.99 8.83
N ALA A 121 11.38 -49.95 7.62
CA ALA A 121 12.53 -50.78 7.23
C ALA A 121 13.85 -50.34 7.90
N GLU A 122 14.06 -49.03 8.07
CA GLU A 122 15.34 -48.46 8.52
C GLU A 122 15.35 -48.08 10.01
N GLY A 123 14.20 -48.15 10.69
CA GLY A 123 14.08 -47.80 12.12
C GLY A 123 14.13 -46.29 12.38
N GLY A 124 13.27 -45.52 11.72
CA GLY A 124 13.25 -44.05 11.77
C GLY A 124 11.86 -43.41 11.83
N ARG A 125 11.79 -42.10 11.57
CA ARG A 125 10.53 -41.35 11.39
C ARG A 125 10.24 -41.18 9.89
N PRO A 126 8.98 -41.27 9.45
CA PRO A 126 8.64 -40.99 8.07
C PRO A 126 8.84 -39.50 7.77
N LEU A 127 9.71 -39.18 6.82
CA LEU A 127 9.98 -37.83 6.34
C LEU A 127 9.73 -37.76 4.84
N LEU A 128 8.99 -36.75 4.39
CA LEU A 128 8.81 -36.49 2.96
C LEU A 128 10.06 -35.81 2.39
N PRO A 129 10.31 -35.88 1.08
CA PRO A 129 11.42 -35.16 0.46
C PRO A 129 11.33 -33.65 0.72
N PRO A 130 12.43 -32.94 1.03
CA PRO A 130 12.43 -31.49 1.25
C PRO A 130 11.76 -30.67 0.13
N ARG A 131 11.95 -31.10 -1.12
CA ARG A 131 11.31 -30.51 -2.31
C ARG A 131 9.78 -30.51 -2.22
N TRP A 132 9.19 -31.56 -1.66
CA TRP A 132 7.74 -31.65 -1.46
C TRP A 132 7.21 -30.52 -0.57
N TYR A 133 7.88 -30.25 0.57
CA TYR A 133 7.47 -29.17 1.47
C TYR A 133 7.58 -27.80 0.81
N THR A 134 8.63 -27.57 0.01
CA THR A 134 8.78 -26.33 -0.77
C THR A 134 7.66 -26.18 -1.79
N LEU A 135 7.37 -27.21 -2.59
CA LEU A 135 6.26 -27.21 -3.55
C LEU A 135 4.93 -26.96 -2.83
N ARG A 136 4.67 -27.64 -1.71
CA ARG A 136 3.42 -27.50 -0.98
C ARG A 136 3.21 -26.10 -0.44
N MET A 137 4.22 -25.48 0.18
CA MET A 137 4.14 -24.09 0.62
C MET A 137 3.84 -23.13 -0.55
N ARG A 138 4.50 -23.33 -1.70
CA ARG A 138 4.26 -22.50 -2.91
C ARG A 138 2.82 -22.68 -3.41
N ALA A 139 2.32 -23.91 -3.45
CA ALA A 139 0.95 -24.24 -3.84
C ALA A 139 -0.10 -23.63 -2.90
N ASP A 140 0.12 -23.74 -1.58
CA ASP A 140 -0.76 -23.14 -0.58
C ASP A 140 -0.78 -21.60 -0.67
N ARG A 141 0.36 -20.98 -0.93
CA ARG A 141 0.43 -19.53 -1.20
C ARG A 141 -0.34 -19.15 -2.46
N LEU A 142 -0.13 -19.86 -3.58
CA LEU A 142 -0.86 -19.58 -4.83
C LEU A 142 -2.37 -19.75 -4.63
N ARG A 143 -2.80 -20.79 -3.92
CA ARG A 143 -4.21 -21.00 -3.57
C ARG A 143 -4.77 -19.82 -2.76
N SER A 144 -4.02 -19.36 -1.76
CA SER A 144 -4.41 -18.19 -0.96
C SER A 144 -4.52 -16.91 -1.81
N ASP A 145 -3.65 -16.74 -2.80
CA ASP A 145 -3.74 -15.63 -3.76
C ASP A 145 -4.97 -15.81 -4.67
N MET A 146 -5.21 -17.01 -5.22
CA MET A 146 -6.36 -17.28 -6.09
C MET A 146 -7.70 -17.09 -5.38
N ASN A 147 -7.79 -17.39 -4.08
CA ASN A 147 -9.01 -17.14 -3.30
C ASN A 147 -9.38 -15.66 -3.24
N GLN A 148 -8.41 -14.74 -3.38
CA GLN A 148 -8.64 -13.29 -3.43
C GLN A 148 -9.06 -12.80 -4.83
N TRP A 149 -9.10 -13.67 -5.84
CA TRP A 149 -9.37 -13.26 -7.23
C TRP A 149 -10.69 -12.49 -7.39
N HIS A 150 -11.74 -12.87 -6.65
CA HIS A 150 -13.03 -12.18 -6.72
C HIS A 150 -12.97 -10.72 -6.25
N GLU A 151 -12.20 -10.43 -5.18
CA GLU A 151 -11.96 -9.06 -4.71
C GLU A 151 -11.13 -8.26 -5.74
N ILE A 152 -10.10 -8.89 -6.30
CA ILE A 152 -9.25 -8.29 -7.34
C ILE A 152 -10.07 -7.99 -8.60
N GLN A 153 -10.95 -8.90 -9.00
CA GLN A 153 -11.84 -8.72 -10.14
C GLN A 153 -12.80 -7.55 -9.91
N ALA A 154 -13.40 -7.45 -8.72
CA ALA A 154 -14.27 -6.35 -8.35
C ALA A 154 -13.52 -5.00 -8.33
N LEU A 155 -12.26 -4.97 -7.89
CA LEU A 155 -11.40 -3.79 -7.92
C LEU A 155 -11.11 -3.33 -9.36
N ILE A 156 -10.83 -4.25 -10.27
CA ILE A 156 -10.60 -3.93 -11.69
C ILE A 156 -11.89 -3.42 -12.35
N ALA A 157 -13.04 -4.02 -12.01
CA ALA A 157 -14.33 -3.61 -12.56
C ALA A 157 -14.74 -2.17 -12.19
N GLN A 158 -14.19 -1.62 -11.11
CA GLN A 158 -14.36 -0.20 -10.74
C GLN A 158 -13.53 0.76 -11.61
N GLN A 159 -12.53 0.23 -12.34
CA GLN A 159 -11.54 1.00 -13.09
C GLN A 159 -11.71 0.89 -14.61
N ALA A 160 -12.28 -0.20 -15.10
CA ALA A 160 -12.39 -0.49 -16.53
C ALA A 160 -13.82 -0.96 -16.90
N PRO A 161 -14.62 -0.15 -17.63
CA PRO A 161 -14.27 1.17 -18.15
C PRO A 161 -14.15 2.25 -17.06
N PRO A 162 -13.29 3.26 -17.26
CA PRO A 162 -13.11 4.34 -16.31
C PRO A 162 -14.40 5.18 -16.24
N THR A 163 -14.87 5.44 -15.02
CA THR A 163 -16.06 6.27 -14.77
C THR A 163 -15.64 7.49 -13.98
N PRO A 164 -15.93 8.72 -14.47
CA PRO A 164 -15.61 9.92 -13.72
C PRO A 164 -16.45 9.99 -12.44
N GLN A 165 -15.80 10.38 -11.36
CA GLN A 165 -16.40 10.71 -10.07
C GLN A 165 -16.00 12.14 -9.73
N PRO A 166 -16.95 13.03 -9.41
CA PRO A 166 -16.61 14.44 -9.17
C PRO A 166 -15.62 14.58 -8.01
N LEU A 167 -14.81 15.64 -8.02
CA LEU A 167 -13.87 15.92 -6.93
C LEU A 167 -14.62 16.28 -5.63
N TYR A 168 -15.75 16.96 -5.76
CA TYR A 168 -16.63 17.33 -4.65
C TYR A 168 -18.04 16.81 -4.89
N TRP A 169 -18.71 16.45 -3.81
CA TRP A 169 -20.16 16.25 -3.87
C TRP A 169 -20.83 17.59 -3.72
N ALA A 170 -21.75 17.90 -4.64
CA ALA A 170 -22.60 19.07 -4.54
C ALA A 170 -23.27 19.09 -3.15
N SER A 171 -23.16 20.22 -2.47
CA SER A 171 -23.59 20.36 -1.07
C SER A 171 -25.08 20.07 -0.88
N ASP A 172 -25.89 20.27 -1.92
CA ASP A 172 -27.32 19.99 -1.99
C ASP A 172 -27.66 18.49 -2.20
N GLY A 173 -26.70 17.70 -2.68
CA GLY A 173 -26.87 16.27 -2.95
C GLY A 173 -26.48 15.34 -1.80
N ARG A 174 -25.91 15.86 -0.70
CA ARG A 174 -25.45 15.03 0.42
C ARG A 174 -26.64 14.56 1.26
N PRO A 175 -26.72 13.26 1.62
CA PRO A 175 -27.69 12.80 2.60
C PRO A 175 -27.54 13.58 3.91
N ALA A 176 -28.65 14.07 4.48
CA ALA A 176 -28.63 14.88 5.71
C ALA A 176 -27.90 14.19 6.88
N ALA A 177 -27.97 12.86 6.95
CA ALA A 177 -27.22 12.07 7.93
C ALA A 177 -25.70 12.21 7.79
N ALA A 178 -25.18 12.26 6.56
CA ALA A 178 -23.74 12.42 6.31
C ALA A 178 -23.26 13.83 6.70
N VAL A 179 -24.06 14.86 6.44
CA VAL A 179 -23.80 16.24 6.88
C VAL A 179 -23.74 16.29 8.40
N THR A 180 -24.77 15.74 9.07
CA THR A 180 -24.83 15.73 10.55
C THR A 180 -23.64 14.96 11.16
N GLN A 181 -23.23 13.84 10.56
CA GLN A 181 -22.06 13.08 11.00
C GLN A 181 -20.76 13.88 10.87
N ALA A 182 -20.59 14.63 9.77
CA ALA A 182 -19.45 15.50 9.58
C ALA A 182 -19.42 16.62 10.64
N ASP A 183 -20.56 17.27 10.90
CA ASP A 183 -20.67 18.35 11.90
C ASP A 183 -20.34 17.86 13.33
N VAL A 184 -20.83 16.67 13.70
CA VAL A 184 -20.50 16.04 14.99
C VAL A 184 -19.00 15.72 15.08
N SER A 185 -18.43 15.16 14.00
CA SER A 185 -17.00 14.87 13.93
C SER A 185 -16.16 16.14 14.05
N ASP A 186 -16.56 17.23 13.40
CA ASP A 186 -15.87 18.52 13.46
C ASP A 186 -15.96 19.15 14.85
N THR A 187 -17.11 19.03 15.51
CA THR A 187 -17.29 19.51 16.90
C THR A 187 -16.36 18.77 17.86
N LEU A 188 -16.26 17.45 17.73
CA LEU A 188 -15.34 16.64 18.52
C LEU A 188 -13.88 17.01 18.22
N PHE A 189 -13.52 17.13 16.94
CA PHE A 189 -12.18 17.51 16.51
C PHE A 189 -11.78 18.88 17.06
N ASN A 190 -12.67 19.87 17.02
CA ASN A 190 -12.44 21.19 17.59
C ASN A 190 -12.26 21.15 19.11
N SER A 191 -12.93 20.22 19.79
CA SER A 191 -12.76 20.02 21.24
C SER A 191 -11.40 19.42 21.56
N LEU A 192 -10.98 18.41 20.80
CA LEU A 192 -9.64 17.82 20.91
C LEU A 192 -8.55 18.85 20.58
N HIS A 193 -8.76 19.66 19.54
CA HIS A 193 -7.86 20.74 19.18
C HIS A 193 -7.61 21.71 20.33
N LYS A 194 -8.67 22.17 21.00
CA LYS A 194 -8.54 23.06 22.18
C LYS A 194 -7.86 22.38 23.36
N LEU A 195 -8.05 21.07 23.54
CA LEU A 195 -7.39 20.30 24.59
C LEU A 195 -5.88 20.14 24.32
N LEU A 196 -5.52 19.88 23.06
CA LEU A 196 -4.14 19.67 22.62
C LEU A 196 -3.37 20.98 22.50
N ASN A 197 -4.06 22.10 22.25
CA ASN A 197 -3.47 23.43 22.16
C ASN A 197 -3.98 24.35 23.29
N PRO A 198 -3.48 24.18 24.54
CA PRO A 198 -3.92 24.99 25.67
C PRO A 198 -3.30 26.39 25.69
N GLN A 199 -2.32 26.67 24.82
CA GLN A 199 -1.55 27.90 24.84
C GLN A 199 -2.29 29.04 24.13
N SER A 200 -2.21 30.23 24.72
CA SER A 200 -2.57 31.47 24.01
C SER A 200 -1.45 31.83 23.04
N GLN A 201 -1.82 32.38 21.88
CA GLN A 201 -0.87 32.94 20.92
C GLN A 201 0.11 33.91 21.61
N ASP A 202 1.39 33.79 21.27
CA ASP A 202 2.45 34.67 21.73
C ASP A 202 2.28 36.10 21.22
N ALA A 203 2.65 37.07 22.06
CA ALA A 203 2.58 38.49 21.72
C ALA A 203 3.40 38.83 20.46
N ALA A 204 4.55 38.18 20.26
CA ALA A 204 5.37 38.38 19.07
C ALA A 204 4.67 37.92 17.78
N ALA A 205 3.97 36.77 17.81
CA ALA A 205 3.19 36.29 16.67
C ALA A 205 1.99 37.20 16.39
N TYR A 206 1.33 37.67 17.45
CA TYR A 206 0.29 38.67 17.34
C TYR A 206 0.83 39.96 16.68
N ASP A 207 1.92 40.53 17.19
CA ASP A 207 2.51 41.77 16.68
C ASP A 207 3.04 41.63 15.23
N HIS A 208 3.49 40.43 14.85
CA HIS A 208 3.85 40.07 13.45
C HIS A 208 2.63 39.98 12.52
N GLY A 209 1.42 40.06 13.08
CA GLY A 209 0.18 40.06 12.31
C GLY A 209 -0.39 38.66 12.05
N CYS A 210 0.09 37.61 12.72
CA CYS A 210 -0.47 36.26 12.59
C CYS A 210 -1.88 36.17 13.19
N TYR A 211 -2.74 35.31 12.63
CA TYR A 211 -3.96 34.91 13.34
C TYR A 211 -3.62 33.97 14.51
N PRO A 212 -4.39 33.98 15.62
CA PRO A 212 -4.35 32.85 16.56
C PRO A 212 -4.77 31.57 15.84
N ASP A 213 -4.55 30.41 16.45
CA ASP A 213 -4.86 29.11 15.85
C ASP A 213 -6.36 28.99 15.47
N ILE A 214 -6.68 29.28 14.20
CA ILE A 214 -8.01 29.26 13.60
C ILE A 214 -8.09 28.13 12.58
N GLY A 215 -8.61 26.97 13.03
CA GLY A 215 -8.77 25.83 12.14
C GLY A 215 -9.95 25.96 11.18
N LEU A 216 -9.71 25.67 9.90
CA LEU A 216 -10.77 25.17 9.01
C LEU A 216 -11.37 23.89 9.61
N SER A 217 -12.68 23.68 9.42
CA SER A 217 -13.30 22.43 9.89
C SER A 217 -12.59 21.21 9.29
N ASN A 218 -12.50 20.11 10.05
CA ASN A 218 -11.69 18.98 9.64
C ASN A 218 -12.29 18.24 8.44
N SER A 219 -13.62 18.12 8.39
CA SER A 219 -14.32 17.57 7.24
C SER A 219 -13.99 18.34 5.95
N VAL A 220 -14.07 19.67 5.97
CA VAL A 220 -13.79 20.52 4.80
C VAL A 220 -12.32 20.45 4.40
N PHE A 221 -11.39 20.44 5.37
CA PHE A 221 -9.98 20.19 5.09
C PHE A 221 -9.77 18.84 4.38
N LEU A 222 -10.36 17.77 4.90
CA LEU A 222 -10.23 16.42 4.33
C LEU A 222 -10.80 16.34 2.91
N GLU A 223 -11.89 17.05 2.61
CA GLU A 223 -12.43 17.15 1.25
C GLU A 223 -11.43 17.77 0.28
N HIS A 224 -10.81 18.89 0.67
CA HIS A 224 -9.80 19.54 -0.16
C HIS A 224 -8.51 18.72 -0.29
N ALA A 225 -8.04 18.10 0.80
CA ALA A 225 -6.87 17.24 0.78
C ALA A 225 -7.09 16.00 -0.11
N HIS A 226 -8.28 15.41 -0.05
CA HIS A 226 -8.68 14.29 -0.92
C HIS A 226 -8.72 14.70 -2.39
N ALA A 227 -9.36 15.82 -2.71
CA ALA A 227 -9.41 16.35 -4.08
C ALA A 227 -8.00 16.69 -4.61
N ALA A 228 -7.17 17.34 -3.80
CA ALA A 228 -5.78 17.64 -4.15
C ALA A 228 -4.99 16.34 -4.38
N TYR A 229 -5.10 15.35 -3.50
CA TYR A 229 -4.36 14.11 -3.68
C TYR A 229 -4.81 13.31 -4.91
N ARG A 230 -6.10 13.32 -5.26
CA ARG A 230 -6.58 12.79 -6.56
C ARG A 230 -5.97 13.52 -7.74
N ALA A 231 -5.90 14.84 -7.69
CA ALA A 231 -5.23 15.62 -8.73
C ALA A 231 -3.72 15.31 -8.81
N PHE A 232 -3.05 15.12 -7.67
CA PHE A 232 -1.64 14.71 -7.63
C PHE A 232 -1.42 13.37 -8.34
N LEU A 233 -2.27 12.37 -8.07
CA LEU A 233 -2.21 11.07 -8.74
C LEU A 233 -2.47 11.19 -10.24
N ALA A 234 -3.40 12.06 -10.65
CA ALA A 234 -3.70 12.32 -12.06
C ALA A 234 -2.53 12.97 -12.82
N GLN A 235 -1.64 13.70 -12.13
CA GLN A 235 -0.41 14.24 -12.72
C GLN A 235 0.64 13.16 -13.02
N ARG A 236 0.43 11.91 -12.60
CA ARG A 236 1.33 10.76 -12.87
C ARG A 236 2.78 10.97 -12.41
N ARG A 237 2.98 11.71 -11.32
CA ARG A 237 4.30 11.87 -10.70
C ARG A 237 4.80 10.53 -10.16
N ARG A 238 6.12 10.31 -10.21
CA ARG A 238 6.76 9.03 -9.85
C ARG A 238 7.27 8.98 -8.40
N HIS A 239 7.22 10.09 -7.69
CA HIS A 239 7.55 10.21 -6.27
C HIS A 239 6.27 10.31 -5.45
N GLY A 240 6.33 10.02 -4.15
CA GLY A 240 5.19 10.26 -3.27
C GLY A 240 5.05 11.73 -2.92
N ALA A 241 3.80 12.14 -2.71
CA ALA A 241 3.45 13.53 -2.49
C ALA A 241 3.99 14.06 -1.16
N ARG A 242 4.55 15.27 -1.21
CA ARG A 242 4.93 16.07 -0.04
C ARG A 242 3.92 17.18 0.19
N PHE A 243 3.43 17.28 1.41
CA PHE A 243 2.45 18.27 1.84
C PHE A 243 3.09 19.29 2.79
N LEU A 244 2.71 20.57 2.65
CA LEU A 244 3.03 21.65 3.57
C LEU A 244 1.76 22.33 4.10
N ASP A 245 1.69 22.53 5.40
CA ASP A 245 0.71 23.40 6.07
C ASP A 245 1.37 24.72 6.51
N VAL A 246 0.87 25.85 6.02
CA VAL A 246 1.42 27.19 6.30
C VAL A 246 0.61 27.88 7.39
N GLY A 247 1.27 28.14 8.52
CA GLY A 247 0.59 28.56 9.76
C GLY A 247 -0.13 27.38 10.39
N CYS A 248 0.60 26.29 10.60
CA CYS A 248 0.01 24.99 10.95
C CYS A 248 -0.53 24.90 12.38
N GLY A 249 -0.32 25.93 13.22
CA GLY A 249 -0.73 25.95 14.62
C GLY A 249 -0.16 24.76 15.38
N ALA A 250 -1.01 24.06 16.13
CA ALA A 250 -0.63 22.83 16.86
C ALA A 250 -0.49 21.58 15.95
N GLY A 251 -0.47 21.73 14.63
CA GLY A 251 -0.11 20.66 13.69
C GLY A 251 -1.19 19.62 13.39
N LEU A 252 -2.43 19.84 13.83
CA LEU A 252 -3.50 18.85 13.67
C LEU A 252 -3.87 18.56 12.21
N LYS A 253 -3.76 19.54 11.31
CA LYS A 253 -3.97 19.31 9.87
C LYS A 253 -2.80 18.58 9.22
N VAL A 254 -1.57 18.83 9.69
CA VAL A 254 -0.39 18.05 9.30
C VAL A 254 -0.59 16.57 9.65
N VAL A 255 -1.10 16.26 10.85
CA VAL A 255 -1.46 14.88 11.23
C VAL A 255 -2.53 14.32 10.30
N SER A 256 -3.65 15.04 10.07
CA SER A 256 -4.70 14.57 9.15
C SER A 256 -4.18 14.34 7.73
N ALA A 257 -3.16 15.08 7.29
CA ALA A 257 -2.61 15.01 5.95
C ALA A 257 -1.82 13.70 5.68
N VAL A 258 -1.27 13.04 6.72
CA VAL A 258 -0.49 11.78 6.54
C VAL A 258 -1.31 10.62 6.01
N GLU A 259 -2.64 10.73 6.11
CA GLU A 259 -3.59 9.78 5.52
C GLU A 259 -3.57 9.81 3.99
N PHE A 260 -3.00 10.85 3.37
CA PHE A 260 -2.91 11.01 1.92
C PHE A 260 -1.45 11.09 1.45
N PHE A 261 -0.65 11.89 2.14
CA PHE A 261 0.68 12.28 1.67
C PHE A 261 1.77 11.43 2.34
N GLU A 262 2.85 11.15 1.59
CA GLU A 262 3.96 10.34 2.10
C GLU A 262 4.70 11.06 3.24
N ARG A 263 4.78 12.39 3.12
CA ARG A 263 5.36 13.31 4.09
C ARG A 263 4.48 14.53 4.22
N ALA A 264 4.28 14.99 5.45
CA ALA A 264 3.51 16.18 5.77
C ALA A 264 4.34 17.06 6.71
N ASP A 265 4.67 18.27 6.28
CA ASP A 265 5.40 19.22 7.10
C ASP A 265 4.51 20.44 7.41
N GLY A 266 4.82 21.17 8.48
CA GLY A 266 4.16 22.42 8.84
C GLY A 266 5.18 23.53 9.10
N ILE A 267 4.84 24.77 8.76
CA ILE A 267 5.56 25.96 9.23
C ILE A 267 4.65 26.75 10.17
N GLU A 268 5.21 27.20 11.30
CA GLU A 268 4.49 28.00 12.29
C GLU A 268 5.42 29.09 12.83
N PHE A 269 4.91 30.31 12.96
CA PHE A 269 5.70 31.44 13.47
C PHE A 269 5.77 31.41 15.00
N ASP A 270 4.64 31.10 15.64
CA ASP A 270 4.49 31.03 17.09
C ASP A 270 5.27 29.83 17.66
N VAL A 271 6.22 30.11 18.56
CA VAL A 271 7.10 29.06 19.09
C VAL A 271 6.33 28.07 19.97
N GLY A 272 5.32 28.53 20.71
CA GLY A 272 4.50 27.66 21.56
C GLY A 272 3.68 26.67 20.74
N TYR A 273 3.06 27.15 19.66
CA TYR A 273 2.32 26.28 18.73
C TYR A 273 3.25 25.30 18.00
N ALA A 274 4.42 25.75 17.53
CA ALA A 274 5.41 24.87 16.91
C ALA A 274 5.90 23.76 17.86
N ASP A 275 6.20 24.09 19.12
CA ASP A 275 6.60 23.12 20.14
C ASP A 275 5.48 22.12 20.45
N THR A 276 4.24 22.61 20.53
CA THR A 276 3.05 21.76 20.73
C THR A 276 2.86 20.77 19.58
N ALA A 277 2.97 21.24 18.33
CA ALA A 277 2.89 20.39 17.14
C ALA A 277 3.97 19.30 17.14
N LYS A 278 5.21 19.68 17.51
CA LYS A 278 6.32 18.73 17.60
C LYS A 278 6.05 17.64 18.65
N ALA A 279 5.63 18.04 19.84
CA ALA A 279 5.28 17.11 20.91
C ALA A 279 4.13 16.17 20.51
N LEU A 280 3.13 16.67 19.77
CA LEU A 280 2.06 15.85 19.22
C LEU A 280 2.59 14.79 18.25
N PHE A 281 3.46 15.18 17.31
CA PHE A 281 4.01 14.24 16.32
C PHE A 281 4.85 13.15 16.99
N ASP A 282 5.68 13.53 17.97
CA ASP A 282 6.49 12.61 18.77
C ASP A 282 5.61 11.63 19.56
N ALA A 283 4.57 12.13 20.23
CA ALA A 283 3.64 11.32 21.01
C ALA A 283 2.86 10.30 20.17
N MET A 284 2.57 10.64 18.90
CA MET A 284 1.90 9.74 17.95
C MET A 284 2.88 8.83 17.17
N GLY A 285 4.19 8.98 17.36
CA GLY A 285 5.20 8.22 16.61
C GLY A 285 5.21 8.53 15.11
N LEU A 286 4.80 9.74 14.71
CA LEU A 286 4.66 10.15 13.31
C LEU A 286 5.98 10.69 12.74
N GLY A 287 6.96 9.81 12.52
CA GLY A 287 8.28 10.20 11.98
C GLY A 287 8.27 10.80 10.57
N GLN A 288 7.13 10.76 9.87
CA GLN A 288 6.92 11.44 8.58
C GLN A 288 6.37 12.87 8.70
N CYS A 289 6.07 13.33 9.93
CA CYS A 289 5.62 14.68 10.20
C CYS A 289 6.75 15.54 10.74
N HIS A 290 6.89 16.76 10.24
CA HIS A 290 7.81 17.74 10.82
C HIS A 290 7.11 19.09 10.97
N VAL A 291 7.50 19.84 12.00
CA VAL A 291 7.13 21.24 12.15
C VAL A 291 8.39 22.07 12.24
N MET A 292 8.38 23.23 11.58
CA MET A 292 9.47 24.19 11.58
C MET A 292 8.95 25.51 12.13
N GLN A 293 9.63 26.03 13.15
CA GLN A 293 9.40 27.40 13.61
C GLN A 293 9.98 28.36 12.57
N ALA A 294 9.12 29.02 11.79
CA ALA A 294 9.52 29.81 10.64
C ALA A 294 8.48 30.88 10.28
N ASP A 295 8.95 32.00 9.72
CA ASP A 295 8.09 33.02 9.12
C ASP A 295 7.71 32.63 7.68
N ALA A 296 6.41 32.50 7.44
CA ALA A 296 5.86 32.18 6.14
C ALA A 296 6.23 33.23 5.06
N LEU A 297 6.41 34.50 5.44
CA LEU A 297 6.81 35.57 4.52
C LEU A 297 8.28 35.48 4.08
N THR A 298 9.12 34.76 4.83
CA THR A 298 10.54 34.60 4.52
C THR A 298 10.94 33.15 4.24
N PHE A 299 10.04 32.18 4.39
CA PHE A 299 10.29 30.77 4.03
C PHE A 299 10.64 30.63 2.54
N GLU A 300 11.67 29.86 2.20
CA GLU A 300 12.24 29.77 0.84
C GLU A 300 12.05 28.40 0.16
N ALA A 301 11.50 27.42 0.88
CA ALA A 301 11.41 26.04 0.39
C ALA A 301 9.99 25.66 -0.05
N TYR A 302 9.13 26.62 -0.47
CA TYR A 302 7.79 26.28 -0.99
C TYR A 302 7.85 25.36 -2.22
N GLY A 303 8.88 25.50 -3.05
CA GLY A 303 9.11 24.67 -4.23
C GLY A 303 9.35 23.19 -3.93
N ASP A 304 9.66 22.81 -2.69
CA ASP A 304 9.95 21.42 -2.31
C ASP A 304 8.69 20.54 -2.13
N TYR A 305 7.52 21.16 -2.14
CA TYR A 305 6.25 20.51 -1.86
C TYR A 305 5.44 20.29 -3.13
N ASP A 306 4.54 19.30 -3.09
CA ASP A 306 3.61 19.00 -4.18
C ASP A 306 2.22 19.55 -3.88
N VAL A 307 1.87 19.67 -2.60
CA VAL A 307 0.62 20.25 -2.10
C VAL A 307 0.94 21.23 -0.99
N ILE A 308 0.41 22.45 -1.08
CA ILE A 308 0.57 23.50 -0.07
C ILE A 308 -0.83 23.93 0.40
N TYR A 309 -1.09 23.81 1.68
CA TYR A 309 -2.29 24.28 2.34
C TYR A 309 -1.98 25.54 3.14
N PHE A 310 -2.88 26.52 3.05
CA PHE A 310 -2.81 27.74 3.86
C PHE A 310 -4.22 28.27 4.09
N TYR A 311 -4.54 28.55 5.36
CA TYR A 311 -5.84 29.08 5.74
C TYR A 311 -5.65 30.29 6.64
N ARG A 312 -5.59 31.47 6.02
CA ARG A 312 -5.48 32.77 6.71
C ARG A 312 -4.39 32.80 7.79
N PRO A 313 -3.11 32.53 7.47
CA PRO A 313 -2.03 32.67 8.45
C PRO A 313 -1.81 34.14 8.88
N MET A 314 -2.13 35.14 8.04
CA MET A 314 -1.95 36.56 8.34
C MET A 314 -3.28 37.31 8.46
N ARG A 315 -3.37 38.25 9.40
CA ARG A 315 -4.54 39.12 9.65
C ARG A 315 -4.60 40.30 8.72
N ASP A 316 -3.46 40.90 8.45
CA ASP A 316 -3.33 42.02 7.54
C ASP A 316 -3.50 41.56 6.08
N GLU A 317 -4.31 42.29 5.31
CA GLU A 317 -4.60 41.92 3.93
C GLU A 317 -3.38 42.07 3.02
N ALA A 318 -2.53 43.08 3.24
CA ALA A 318 -1.33 43.27 2.44
C ALA A 318 -0.30 42.15 2.71
N ALA A 319 -0.12 41.77 3.97
CA ALA A 319 0.69 40.62 4.35
C ALA A 319 0.15 39.30 3.77
N MET A 320 -1.17 39.08 3.80
CA MET A 320 -1.79 37.93 3.13
C MET A 320 -1.49 37.91 1.63
N ARG A 321 -1.63 39.03 0.93
CA ARG A 321 -1.33 39.13 -0.51
C ARG A 321 0.15 38.88 -0.80
N ALA A 322 1.05 39.40 0.05
CA ALA A 322 2.48 39.17 -0.07
C ALA A 322 2.83 37.68 0.11
N LEU A 323 2.20 37.02 1.08
CA LEU A 323 2.35 35.58 1.28
C LEU A 323 1.84 34.77 0.09
N GLU A 324 0.63 35.08 -0.40
CA GLU A 324 0.04 34.41 -1.57
C GLU A 324 0.97 34.50 -2.79
N ALA A 325 1.46 35.72 -3.09
CA ALA A 325 2.39 35.94 -4.18
C ALA A 325 3.69 35.13 -4.01
N ARG A 326 4.25 35.12 -2.79
CA ARG A 326 5.47 34.35 -2.49
C ARG A 326 5.29 32.85 -2.66
N ILE A 327 4.20 32.28 -2.12
CA ILE A 327 3.91 30.85 -2.26
C ILE A 327 3.82 30.50 -3.74
N VAL A 328 3.08 31.27 -4.53
CA VAL A 328 2.87 31.00 -5.95
C VAL A 328 4.15 31.18 -6.78
N GLU A 329 4.94 32.21 -6.49
CA GLU A 329 6.22 32.49 -7.16
C GLU A 329 7.24 31.35 -6.96
N GLN A 330 7.30 30.79 -5.75
CA GLN A 330 8.25 29.72 -5.42
C GLN A 330 7.70 28.31 -5.71
N ALA A 331 6.38 28.14 -5.79
CA ALA A 331 5.78 26.87 -6.12
C ALA A 331 6.16 26.43 -7.54
N ARG A 332 6.53 25.16 -7.70
CA ARG A 332 6.79 24.59 -9.03
C ARG A 332 5.48 24.59 -9.84
N PRO A 333 5.52 24.78 -11.17
CA PRO A 333 4.36 24.54 -12.02
C PRO A 333 3.75 23.17 -11.77
N GLY A 334 2.42 23.13 -11.62
CA GLY A 334 1.67 21.92 -11.26
C GLY A 334 1.55 21.67 -9.75
N THR A 335 2.16 22.46 -8.88
CA THR A 335 1.93 22.37 -7.41
C THR A 335 0.47 22.65 -7.10
N LEU A 336 -0.12 21.86 -6.21
CA LEU A 336 -1.51 22.01 -5.81
C LEU A 336 -1.60 22.92 -4.59
N LEU A 337 -2.50 23.89 -4.64
CA LEU A 337 -2.73 24.84 -3.56
C LEU A 337 -4.12 24.62 -2.97
N ILE A 338 -4.20 24.48 -1.65
CA ILE A 338 -5.46 24.43 -0.91
C ILE A 338 -5.61 25.76 -0.16
N ALA A 339 -6.44 26.65 -0.70
CA ALA A 339 -6.62 28.02 -0.19
C ALA A 339 -8.10 28.30 0.09
N ALA A 340 -8.59 27.81 1.23
CA ALA A 340 -10.02 27.74 1.57
C ALA A 340 -10.63 29.05 2.08
N TYR A 341 -10.37 30.17 1.41
CA TYR A 341 -10.94 31.48 1.76
C TYR A 341 -11.17 32.36 0.53
N GLY A 342 -12.12 33.31 0.64
CA GLY A 342 -12.60 34.09 -0.51
C GLY A 342 -11.54 35.01 -1.16
N GLY A 343 -10.56 35.49 -0.38
CA GLY A 343 -9.51 36.37 -0.88
C GLY A 343 -8.68 35.76 -2.02
N PHE A 344 -8.17 34.55 -1.82
CA PHE A 344 -7.41 33.84 -2.85
C PHE A 344 -8.30 33.45 -4.03
N ALA A 345 -9.54 33.01 -3.76
CA ALA A 345 -10.50 32.65 -4.81
C ALA A 345 -10.77 33.81 -5.79
N ALA A 346 -10.71 35.06 -5.33
CA ALA A 346 -10.88 36.23 -6.18
C ALA A 346 -9.62 36.61 -6.99
N ARG A 347 -8.43 36.09 -6.63
CA ARG A 347 -7.13 36.52 -7.17
C ARG A 347 -6.32 35.42 -7.85
N HIS A 348 -6.72 34.16 -7.73
CA HIS A 348 -5.91 33.03 -8.19
C HIS A 348 -5.48 33.17 -9.66
N ALA A 349 -6.35 33.69 -10.53
CA ALA A 349 -6.08 33.82 -11.95
C ALA A 349 -4.97 34.86 -12.22
N ASP A 350 -5.00 35.98 -11.50
CA ASP A 350 -3.98 37.04 -11.58
C ASP A 350 -2.62 36.56 -11.05
N LEU A 351 -2.63 35.61 -10.12
CA LEU A 351 -1.44 34.94 -9.61
C LEU A 351 -0.93 33.82 -10.55
N GLY A 352 -1.57 33.56 -11.68
CA GLY A 352 -1.17 32.48 -12.59
C GLY A 352 -1.52 31.08 -12.07
N CYS A 353 -2.60 30.97 -11.30
CA CYS A 353 -3.14 29.70 -10.83
C CYS A 353 -4.48 29.39 -11.52
N GLY A 354 -4.64 28.13 -11.95
CA GLY A 354 -5.91 27.63 -12.50
C GLY A 354 -6.72 26.94 -11.40
N ARG A 355 -8.05 27.07 -11.44
CA ARG A 355 -8.90 26.45 -10.42
C ARG A 355 -9.28 25.03 -10.85
N LEU A 356 -9.07 24.04 -9.98
CA LEU A 356 -9.56 22.70 -10.22
C LEU A 356 -11.04 22.64 -9.90
N ASP A 357 -11.36 22.69 -8.62
CA ASP A 357 -12.72 22.72 -8.07
C ASP A 357 -12.65 23.10 -6.58
N GLY A 358 -13.76 23.55 -6.00
CA GLY A 358 -13.80 24.00 -4.61
C GLY A 358 -12.75 25.08 -4.34
N HIS A 359 -11.87 24.83 -3.36
CA HIS A 359 -10.75 25.68 -2.98
C HIS A 359 -9.37 25.05 -3.30
N VAL A 360 -9.32 24.23 -4.34
CA VAL A 360 -8.07 23.61 -4.83
C VAL A 360 -7.68 24.23 -6.17
N TYR A 361 -6.42 24.64 -6.25
CA TYR A 361 -5.84 25.36 -7.39
C TYR A 361 -4.53 24.70 -7.83
N VAL A 362 -4.08 25.02 -9.03
CA VAL A 362 -2.82 24.53 -9.61
C VAL A 362 -1.94 25.71 -9.97
N ALA A 363 -0.78 25.81 -9.34
CA ALA A 363 0.20 26.86 -9.62
C ALA A 363 0.78 26.73 -11.03
N GLY A 364 0.94 27.85 -11.73
CA GLY A 364 1.50 27.89 -13.09
C GLY A 364 0.62 27.25 -14.17
N ALA A 365 -0.67 27.06 -13.88
CA ALA A 365 -1.66 26.55 -14.84
C ALA A 365 -2.69 27.63 -15.17
N ASN A 366 -3.15 27.66 -16.42
CA ASN A 366 -4.35 28.41 -16.78
C ASN A 366 -5.62 27.57 -16.54
N GLU A 367 -6.79 28.18 -16.75
CA GLU A 367 -8.08 27.54 -16.51
C GLU A 367 -8.32 26.31 -17.41
N ALA A 368 -7.84 26.31 -18.65
CA ALA A 368 -7.97 25.14 -19.54
C ALA A 368 -7.15 23.95 -19.03
N GLN A 369 -5.89 24.19 -18.64
CA GLN A 369 -5.01 23.18 -18.06
C GLN A 369 -5.55 22.65 -16.73
N ALA A 370 -6.13 23.52 -15.90
CA ALA A 370 -6.77 23.09 -14.65
C ALA A 370 -8.02 22.24 -14.93
N ASN A 371 -8.85 22.61 -15.92
CA ASN A 371 -10.00 21.78 -16.31
C ASN A 371 -9.57 20.41 -16.87
N GLU A 372 -8.52 20.35 -17.67
CA GLU A 372 -7.94 19.07 -18.13
C GLU A 372 -7.49 18.20 -16.95
N LEU A 373 -6.78 18.80 -15.98
CA LEU A 373 -6.36 18.08 -14.78
C LEU A 373 -7.55 17.67 -13.90
N ARG A 374 -8.59 18.50 -13.75
CA ARG A 374 -9.82 18.11 -13.05
C ARG A 374 -10.43 16.89 -13.73
N ASN A 375 -10.64 16.93 -15.04
CA ASN A 375 -11.23 15.83 -15.78
C ASN A 375 -10.41 14.53 -15.60
N ALA A 376 -9.08 14.62 -15.60
CA ALA A 376 -8.22 13.47 -15.30
C ALA A 376 -8.37 12.98 -13.84
N ALA A 377 -8.40 13.90 -12.89
CA ALA A 377 -8.54 13.61 -11.46
C ALA A 377 -9.90 13.01 -11.10
N GLU A 378 -10.96 13.34 -11.83
CA GLU A 378 -12.27 12.73 -11.65
C GLU A 378 -12.27 11.23 -11.97
N HIS A 379 -11.35 10.76 -12.81
CA HIS A 379 -11.20 9.32 -13.08
C HIS A 379 -10.22 8.60 -12.13
N ILE A 380 -9.62 9.32 -11.19
CA ILE A 380 -8.92 8.72 -10.06
C ILE A 380 -9.97 8.31 -9.04
N GLY A 381 -9.92 7.06 -8.58
CA GLY A 381 -10.89 6.52 -7.61
C GLY A 381 -10.89 7.28 -6.28
N VAL A 382 -11.95 7.12 -5.51
CA VAL A 382 -12.12 7.80 -4.21
C VAL A 382 -11.44 7.09 -3.03
N SER A 383 -10.85 5.92 -3.25
CA SER A 383 -10.15 5.15 -2.21
C SER A 383 -8.69 5.62 -2.07
N VAL A 384 -8.46 6.92 -2.19
CA VAL A 384 -7.14 7.51 -2.00
C VAL A 384 -6.85 7.60 -0.50
N ARG A 385 -5.99 6.72 -0.05
CA ARG A 385 -5.33 6.76 1.26
C ARG A 385 -3.88 6.36 1.08
N ARG A 386 -3.00 6.80 1.97
CA ARG A 386 -1.62 6.37 1.99
C ARG A 386 -1.58 4.85 2.08
N ARG A 387 -0.76 4.24 1.24
CA ARG A 387 -0.60 2.79 1.22
C ARG A 387 0.18 2.35 2.47
N GLU A 388 -0.51 1.79 3.46
CA GLU A 388 0.13 1.31 4.69
C GLU A 388 0.97 0.04 4.49
N THR A 389 0.68 -0.78 3.47
CA THR A 389 1.35 -2.08 3.28
C THR A 389 1.63 -2.43 1.81
N LYS A 390 2.87 -2.88 1.55
CA LYS A 390 3.23 -3.66 0.35
C LYS A 390 2.64 -5.05 0.53
N LEU A 391 1.64 -5.42 -0.25
CA LEU A 391 1.07 -6.76 -0.20
C LEU A 391 2.00 -7.68 -0.98
N GLN A 392 2.77 -8.51 -0.29
CA GLN A 392 3.68 -9.41 -0.99
C GLN A 392 2.89 -10.57 -1.62
N GLY A 393 2.80 -10.62 -2.95
CA GLY A 393 2.16 -11.74 -3.63
C GLY A 393 1.99 -11.53 -5.13
N LEU A 394 1.25 -12.45 -5.74
CA LEU A 394 0.98 -12.46 -7.17
C LEU A 394 0.27 -11.20 -7.68
N TRP A 395 -0.55 -10.60 -6.83
CA TRP A 395 -1.38 -9.44 -7.16
C TRP A 395 -0.70 -8.09 -6.96
N GLU A 396 0.54 -8.06 -6.46
CA GLU A 396 1.23 -6.81 -6.10
C GLU A 396 1.31 -5.81 -7.25
N PRO A 397 1.66 -6.18 -8.51
CA PRO A 397 1.71 -5.22 -9.61
C PRO A 397 0.36 -4.56 -9.87
N LEU A 398 -0.72 -5.33 -9.82
CA LEU A 398 -2.08 -4.85 -10.07
C LEU A 398 -2.59 -3.96 -8.93
N LEU A 399 -2.34 -4.36 -7.69
CA LEU A 399 -2.70 -3.58 -6.51
C LEU A 399 -1.93 -2.24 -6.47
N ALA A 400 -0.65 -2.26 -6.83
CA ALA A 400 0.15 -1.04 -6.97
C ALA A 400 -0.40 -0.11 -8.06
N ALA A 401 -0.72 -0.65 -9.25
CA ALA A 401 -1.32 0.13 -10.34
C ALA A 401 -2.70 0.68 -9.96
N SER A 402 -3.54 -0.12 -9.29
CA SER A 402 -4.85 0.32 -8.81
C SER A 402 -4.74 1.42 -7.77
N HIS A 403 -3.81 1.30 -6.82
CA HIS A 403 -3.54 2.32 -5.80
C HIS A 403 -3.06 3.63 -6.42
N ALA A 404 -2.17 3.57 -7.42
CA ALA A 404 -1.75 4.75 -8.20
C ALA A 404 -2.90 5.41 -8.99
N ASN A 405 -4.01 4.71 -9.18
CA ASN A 405 -5.26 5.22 -9.75
C ASN A 405 -6.30 5.59 -8.69
N GLY A 406 -5.98 5.57 -7.40
CA GLY A 406 -6.90 5.89 -6.31
C GLY A 406 -7.95 4.81 -5.99
N TYR A 407 -7.70 3.58 -6.42
CA TYR A 407 -8.53 2.42 -6.11
C TYR A 407 -7.81 1.50 -5.13
N GLY A 408 -8.56 0.91 -4.20
CA GLY A 408 -8.02 0.00 -3.21
C GLY A 408 -9.06 -0.98 -2.72
N ILE A 409 -8.60 -2.12 -2.23
CA ILE A 409 -9.48 -3.07 -1.53
C ILE A 409 -9.70 -2.51 -0.13
N ARG A 410 -10.97 -2.29 0.24
CA ARG A 410 -11.33 -1.90 1.61
C ARG A 410 -11.03 -3.04 2.55
N ARG A 411 -9.86 -3.02 3.18
CA ARG A 411 -9.58 -3.85 4.36
C ARG A 411 -9.79 -2.97 5.58
N VAL A 412 -10.57 -3.47 6.53
CA VAL A 412 -10.62 -2.85 7.85
C VAL A 412 -9.26 -3.13 8.48
N THR A 413 -8.31 -2.20 8.35
CA THR A 413 -7.09 -2.26 9.15
C THR A 413 -7.52 -1.98 10.59
N PRO A 414 -7.35 -2.92 11.53
CA PRO A 414 -7.57 -2.60 12.93
C PRO A 414 -6.59 -1.48 13.32
N ILE A 415 -7.11 -0.44 13.98
CA ILE A 415 -6.28 0.64 14.51
C ILE A 415 -5.28 0.00 15.46
N ARG A 416 -4.00 0.02 15.10
CA ARG A 416 -2.90 -0.35 15.99
C ARG A 416 -2.57 0.90 16.79
N VAL A 417 -3.10 0.97 18.02
CA VAL A 417 -2.69 1.96 19.01
C VAL A 417 -1.41 1.48 19.68
#